data_AF-A0A536DFH9-F1
#
_entry.id   AF-A0A536DFH9-F1
#
_cell.length_a   1.000
_cell.length_b   1.000
_cell.length_c   1.000
_cell.angle_alpha   90.00
_cell.angle_beta   90.00
_cell.angle_gamma   90.00
#
_symmetry.space_group_name_H-M   'P 1'
#
loop_
_entity.id
_entity.type
_entity.pdbx_description
1 polymer ?
#
loop_
_entity_poly.entity_id
_entity_poly.type
_entity_poly.pdbx_seq_one_letter_code
_entity_poly.pdbx_strand_id
1 'polypeptide(L)'
;MITRIQSVTMYVSDQDRAKAFYTQKLGFAERMDAPMGPDSRWVELAPGSGETSLVLMKPSEAMPGYDLARSMIGTWATFIFAVADINATYKELTARGVEFQDAPSQQPWGWWATIKDPDGNVIGLHSD
;
A
#
# COMPACT_ATOMS: atom_id res chain seq x y z
N MET A 1 -5.03 -27.06 4.23
CA MET A 1 -5.70 -26.39 3.09
C MET A 1 -5.56 -24.88 3.29
N ILE A 2 -5.16 -24.13 2.25
CA ILE A 2 -5.01 -22.66 2.27
C ILE A 2 -6.36 -22.02 1.92
N THR A 3 -6.76 -20.91 2.57
CA THR A 3 -8.12 -20.36 2.46
C THR A 3 -8.23 -19.02 1.71
N ARG A 4 -7.30 -18.09 1.95
CA ARG A 4 -7.28 -16.75 1.33
C ARG A 4 -5.88 -16.14 1.40
N ILE A 5 -5.69 -15.03 0.69
CA ILE A 5 -4.55 -14.14 0.92
C ILE A 5 -4.84 -13.36 2.20
N GLN A 6 -4.05 -13.57 3.25
CA GLN A 6 -4.22 -12.85 4.52
C GLN A 6 -3.61 -11.46 4.45
N SER A 7 -2.39 -11.35 3.91
CA SER A 7 -1.64 -10.11 3.87
C SER A 7 -0.80 -10.04 2.59
N VAL A 8 -0.59 -8.83 2.11
CA VAL A 8 0.41 -8.50 1.07
C VAL A 8 1.43 -7.54 1.67
N THR A 9 2.62 -7.48 1.07
CA THR A 9 3.73 -6.66 1.58
C THR A 9 4.02 -5.49 0.66
N MET A 10 4.20 -4.30 1.24
CA MET A 10 4.83 -3.16 0.60
C MET A 10 6.17 -2.88 1.27
N TYR A 11 7.23 -2.81 0.48
CA TYR A 11 8.56 -2.44 0.98
C TYR A 11 8.68 -0.93 1.08
N VAL A 12 9.14 -0.46 2.23
CA VAL A 12 9.23 0.97 2.55
C VAL A 12 10.59 1.32 3.14
N SER A 13 11.04 2.54 2.92
CA SER A 13 12.30 3.03 3.49
C SER A 13 12.15 3.51 4.94
N ASP A 14 10.95 3.98 5.29
CA ASP A 14 10.58 4.50 6.61
C ASP A 14 9.14 4.08 6.97
N GLN A 15 9.00 3.23 7.98
CA GLN A 15 7.71 2.69 8.39
C GLN A 15 6.78 3.74 9.02
N ASP A 16 7.31 4.75 9.72
CA ASP A 16 6.47 5.78 10.34
C ASP A 16 5.91 6.73 9.28
N ARG A 17 6.73 7.14 8.32
CA ARG A 17 6.29 7.95 7.17
C ARG A 17 5.25 7.21 6.33
N ALA A 18 5.50 5.94 6.02
CA ALA A 18 4.54 5.13 5.29
C ALA A 18 3.25 4.95 6.09
N LYS A 19 3.33 4.55 7.36
CA LYS A 19 2.17 4.40 8.23
C LYS A 19 1.31 5.66 8.29
N ALA A 20 1.92 6.83 8.45
CA ALA A 20 1.20 8.11 8.43
C ALA A 20 0.47 8.33 7.11
N PHE A 21 1.09 8.05 5.96
CA PHE A 21 0.43 8.14 4.66
C PHE A 21 -0.77 7.20 4.55
N TYR A 22 -0.59 5.90 4.79
CA TYR A 22 -1.66 4.91 4.62
C TYR A 22 -2.83 5.15 5.60
N THR A 23 -2.55 5.53 6.85
CA THR A 23 -3.60 5.78 7.85
C THR A 23 -4.28 7.14 7.66
N GLN A 24 -3.52 8.23 7.46
CA GLN A 24 -4.08 9.58 7.45
C GLN A 24 -4.53 10.06 6.07
N LYS A 25 -3.95 9.55 4.99
CA LYS A 25 -4.32 9.91 3.61
C LYS A 25 -5.30 8.89 3.03
N LEU A 26 -4.92 7.61 3.04
CA LEU A 26 -5.76 6.54 2.48
C LEU A 26 -6.83 6.02 3.45
N GLY A 27 -6.80 6.42 4.72
CA GLY A 27 -7.82 6.05 5.70
C GLY A 27 -7.73 4.60 6.17
N PHE A 28 -6.57 3.95 6.05
CA PHE A 28 -6.41 2.57 6.48
C PHE A 28 -6.44 2.47 8.01
N ALA A 29 -7.05 1.40 8.51
CA ALA A 29 -7.08 1.08 9.93
C ALA A 29 -5.82 0.31 10.32
N GLU A 30 -5.20 0.67 11.44
CA GLU A 30 -4.12 -0.11 12.03
C GLU A 30 -4.67 -1.43 12.60
N ARG A 31 -4.01 -2.54 12.25
CA ARG A 31 -4.29 -3.87 12.80
C ARG A 31 -3.26 -4.26 13.84
N MET A 32 -1.99 -3.98 13.56
CA MET A 32 -0.89 -4.29 14.46
C MET A 32 0.28 -3.33 14.23
N ASP A 33 0.89 -2.92 15.32
CA ASP A 33 2.16 -2.21 15.33
C ASP A 33 2.98 -2.70 16.53
N ALA A 34 3.98 -3.52 16.28
CA ALA A 34 4.74 -4.17 17.34
C ALA A 34 6.21 -4.42 16.96
N PRO A 35 7.14 -4.37 17.92
CA PRO A 35 8.51 -4.79 17.69
C PRO A 35 8.58 -6.31 17.44
N MET A 36 9.44 -6.74 16.50
CA MET A 36 9.66 -8.15 16.14
C MET A 36 11.11 -8.62 16.41
N GLY A 37 11.87 -7.82 17.16
CA GLY A 37 13.26 -8.10 17.49
C GLY A 37 14.09 -6.81 17.49
N PRO A 38 15.40 -6.92 17.72
CA PRO A 38 16.32 -5.79 17.55
C PRO A 38 16.19 -5.25 16.12
N ASP A 39 15.86 -3.96 15.99
CA ASP A 39 15.75 -3.24 14.72
C ASP A 39 14.70 -3.77 13.72
N SER A 40 13.72 -4.55 14.19
CA SER A 40 12.60 -5.04 13.38
C SER A 40 11.25 -4.68 14.00
N ARG A 41 10.28 -4.32 13.15
CA ARG A 41 8.93 -3.89 13.54
C ARG A 41 7.92 -4.39 12.54
N TRP A 42 6.81 -4.92 13.04
CA TRP A 42 5.64 -5.30 12.26
C TRP A 42 4.66 -4.15 12.24
N VAL A 43 4.36 -3.61 11.06
CA VAL A 43 3.30 -2.60 10.87
C VAL A 43 2.31 -3.15 9.85
N GLU A 44 1.10 -3.42 10.31
CA GLU A 44 0.04 -4.04 9.52
C GLU A 44 -1.21 -3.18 9.55
N LEU A 45 -1.70 -2.84 8.35
CA LEU A 45 -2.82 -1.94 8.14
C LEU A 45 -3.88 -2.64 7.27
N ALA A 46 -5.13 -2.21 7.33
CA ALA A 46 -6.19 -2.71 6.45
C ALA A 46 -6.96 -1.57 5.80
N PRO A 47 -7.36 -1.69 4.52
CA PRO A 47 -8.35 -0.78 3.93
C PRO A 47 -9.70 -0.98 4.62
N GLY A 48 -10.07 -0.06 5.51
CA GLY A 48 -11.27 -0.16 6.33
C GLY A 48 -11.34 -1.48 7.13
N SER A 49 -12.46 -2.19 7.02
CA SER A 49 -12.70 -3.48 7.67
C SER A 49 -12.32 -4.70 6.81
N GLY A 50 -11.56 -4.50 5.72
CA GLY A 50 -11.17 -5.57 4.80
C GLY A 50 -10.44 -6.74 5.48
N GLU A 51 -10.58 -7.94 4.91
CA GLU A 51 -9.97 -9.17 5.42
C GLU A 51 -8.48 -9.29 5.08
N THR A 52 -8.06 -8.73 3.94
CA THR A 52 -6.66 -8.72 3.51
C THR A 52 -5.97 -7.46 4.02
N SER A 53 -4.84 -7.62 4.70
CA SER A 53 -4.03 -6.53 5.23
C SER A 53 -2.83 -6.19 4.34
N LEU A 54 -2.28 -5.00 4.57
CA LEU A 54 -1.03 -4.51 4.01
C LEU A 54 0.01 -4.46 5.12
N VAL A 55 1.11 -5.18 4.92
CA VAL A 55 2.28 -5.12 5.80
C VAL A 55 3.28 -4.13 5.22
N LEU A 56 3.61 -3.09 5.98
CA LEU A 56 4.65 -2.12 5.65
C LEU A 56 5.97 -2.66 6.21
N MET A 57 6.86 -3.12 5.31
CA MET A 57 8.10 -3.78 5.72
C MET A 57 9.32 -2.93 5.34
N LYS A 58 10.13 -2.58 6.34
CA LYS A 58 11.46 -2.01 6.11
C LYS A 58 12.48 -3.14 5.94
N PRO A 59 13.14 -3.28 4.78
CA PRO A 59 14.18 -4.30 4.60
C PRO A 59 15.35 -4.08 5.57
N SER A 60 15.84 -5.17 6.16
CA SER A 60 17.03 -5.19 7.02
C SER A 60 18.09 -6.12 6.44
N GLU A 61 19.38 -5.83 6.63
CA GLU A 61 20.49 -6.66 6.11
C GLU A 61 20.45 -8.11 6.63
N ALA A 62 19.86 -8.35 7.80
CA ALA A 62 19.67 -9.67 8.36
C ALA A 62 18.59 -10.52 7.64
N MET A 63 17.80 -9.91 6.75
CA MET A 63 16.70 -10.57 6.05
C MET A 63 17.21 -11.30 4.80
N PRO A 64 16.81 -12.56 4.56
CA PRO A 64 17.04 -13.21 3.27
C PRO A 64 16.44 -12.42 2.11
N GLY A 65 17.22 -12.18 1.06
CA GLY A 65 16.77 -11.40 -0.10
C GLY A 65 16.73 -9.89 0.16
N TYR A 66 17.48 -9.37 1.14
CA TYR A 66 17.58 -7.95 1.46
C TYR A 66 17.76 -7.04 0.23
N ASP A 67 18.71 -7.36 -0.67
CA ASP A 67 18.98 -6.51 -1.84
C ASP A 67 17.78 -6.45 -2.80
N LEU A 68 17.05 -7.55 -2.96
CA LEU A 68 15.84 -7.59 -3.76
C LEU A 68 14.70 -6.81 -3.09
N ALA A 69 14.48 -7.03 -1.79
CA ALA A 69 13.48 -6.30 -1.02
C ALA A 69 13.73 -4.78 -1.05
N ARG A 70 15.00 -4.37 -0.91
CA ARG A 70 15.43 -2.98 -1.00
C ARG A 70 15.25 -2.40 -2.40
N SER A 71 15.54 -3.17 -3.45
CA SER A 71 15.38 -2.69 -4.84
C SER A 71 13.92 -2.56 -5.28
N MET A 72 12.99 -3.16 -4.54
CA MET A 72 11.54 -3.01 -4.78
C MET A 72 10.95 -1.72 -4.20
N ILE A 73 11.66 -0.99 -3.33
CA ILE A 73 11.19 0.31 -2.81
C ILE A 73 11.12 1.33 -3.96
N GLY A 74 9.99 2.01 -4.10
CA GLY A 74 9.74 3.00 -5.15
C GLY A 74 9.35 2.38 -6.50
N THR A 75 8.94 1.11 -6.50
CA THR A 75 8.56 0.38 -7.72
C THR A 75 7.05 0.07 -7.77
N TRP A 76 6.62 -0.71 -8.76
CA TRP A 76 5.22 -1.13 -8.88
C TRP A 76 4.82 -2.11 -7.77
N ALA A 77 3.70 -1.82 -7.12
CA ALA A 77 3.05 -2.74 -6.21
C ALA A 77 2.64 -4.03 -6.94
N THR A 78 2.84 -5.17 -6.30
CA THR A 78 2.44 -6.49 -6.83
C THR A 78 0.99 -6.86 -6.52
N PHE A 79 0.20 -5.87 -6.09
CA PHE A 79 -1.21 -5.98 -5.75
C PHE A 79 -1.96 -4.71 -6.20
N ILE A 80 -3.28 -4.80 -6.27
CA ILE A 80 -4.18 -3.72 -6.70
C ILE A 80 -5.23 -3.53 -5.60
N PHE A 81 -5.56 -2.28 -5.28
CA PHE A 81 -6.68 -2.00 -4.40
C PHE A 81 -7.97 -1.84 -5.20
N ALA A 82 -9.03 -2.51 -4.74
CA ALA A 82 -10.37 -2.24 -5.21
C ALA A 82 -10.93 -0.98 -4.53
N VAL A 83 -11.63 -0.15 -5.30
CA VAL A 83 -12.36 1.02 -4.82
C VAL A 83 -13.80 0.96 -5.34
N ALA A 84 -14.76 1.52 -4.60
CA ALA A 84 -16.16 1.47 -5.00
C ALA A 84 -16.51 2.44 -6.14
N ASP A 85 -15.86 3.60 -6.17
CA ASP A 85 -16.00 4.63 -7.20
C ASP A 85 -14.66 5.32 -7.39
N ILE A 86 -14.02 5.12 -8.54
CA ILE A 86 -12.69 5.67 -8.80
C ILE A 86 -12.69 7.20 -8.89
N ASN A 87 -13.78 7.81 -9.36
CA ASN A 87 -13.86 9.25 -9.56
C ASN A 87 -14.09 9.97 -8.23
N ALA A 88 -14.92 9.39 -7.36
CA ALA A 88 -15.06 9.87 -5.98
C ALA A 88 -13.74 9.71 -5.21
N THR A 89 -13.09 8.54 -5.32
CA THR A 89 -11.79 8.26 -4.69
C THR A 89 -10.71 9.23 -5.18
N TYR A 90 -10.64 9.50 -6.49
CA TYR A 90 -9.70 10.45 -7.07
C TYR A 90 -9.85 11.86 -6.49
N LYS A 91 -11.08 12.37 -6.40
CA LYS A 91 -11.36 13.70 -5.81
C LYS A 91 -10.93 13.76 -4.35
N GLU A 92 -11.32 12.75 -3.56
CA GLU A 92 -11.03 12.70 -2.12
C GLU A 92 -9.53 12.59 -1.84
N LEU A 93 -8.85 11.66 -2.49
CA LEU A 93 -7.43 11.43 -2.27
C LEU A 93 -6.57 12.58 -2.81
N THR A 94 -6.94 13.18 -3.95
CA THR A 94 -6.29 14.40 -4.46
C THR A 94 -6.45 15.56 -3.48
N ALA A 95 -7.64 15.75 -2.90
CA ALA A 95 -7.87 16.79 -1.87
C ALA A 95 -7.05 16.54 -0.59
N ARG A 96 -6.70 15.28 -0.30
CA ARG A 96 -5.79 14.91 0.78
C ARG A 96 -4.31 15.05 0.40
N GLY A 97 -3.98 15.39 -0.84
CA GLY A 97 -2.62 15.56 -1.34
C GLY A 97 -1.93 14.26 -1.74
N VAL A 98 -2.69 13.21 -2.07
CA VAL A 98 -2.13 12.00 -2.68
C VAL A 98 -1.78 12.29 -4.14
N GLU A 99 -0.58 11.89 -4.57
CA GLU A 99 -0.15 12.00 -5.96
C GLU A 99 -0.77 10.89 -6.81
N PHE A 100 -1.52 11.28 -7.84
CA PHE A 100 -1.93 10.40 -8.93
C PHE A 100 -0.96 10.57 -10.10
N GLN A 101 -0.62 9.49 -10.81
CA GLN A 101 0.20 9.61 -12.02
C GLN A 101 -0.61 10.24 -13.16
N ASP A 102 -1.87 9.80 -13.31
CA ASP A 102 -2.81 10.26 -14.30
C ASP A 102 -4.22 10.31 -13.70
N ALA A 103 -5.12 11.07 -14.32
CA ALA A 103 -6.54 11.05 -13.98
C ALA A 103 -7.15 9.66 -14.25
N PRO A 104 -8.19 9.23 -13.50
CA PRO A 104 -8.86 7.97 -13.75
C PRO A 104 -9.35 7.84 -15.18
N SER A 105 -9.21 6.64 -15.75
CA SER A 105 -9.60 6.35 -17.13
C SER A 105 -10.36 5.03 -17.23
N GLN A 106 -11.27 4.95 -18.22
CA GLN A 106 -11.93 3.70 -18.55
C GLN A 106 -11.01 2.82 -19.37
N GLN A 107 -10.89 1.57 -18.93
CA GLN A 107 -10.18 0.49 -19.60
C GLN A 107 -11.18 -0.62 -19.98
N PRO A 108 -10.83 -1.55 -20.88
CA PRO A 108 -11.72 -2.67 -21.24
C PRO A 108 -12.17 -3.55 -20.07
N TRP A 109 -11.46 -3.49 -18.94
CA TRP A 109 -11.70 -4.28 -17.71
C TRP A 109 -12.19 -3.43 -16.53
N GLY A 110 -12.71 -2.22 -16.79
CA GLY A 110 -13.24 -1.32 -15.76
C GLY A 110 -12.42 -0.03 -15.64
N TRP A 111 -12.64 0.69 -14.55
CA TRP A 111 -11.94 1.94 -14.27
C TRP A 111 -10.56 1.69 -13.66
N TRP A 112 -9.60 2.53 -14.06
CA TRP A 112 -8.21 2.42 -13.62
C TRP A 112 -7.58 3.77 -13.28
N ALA A 113 -6.76 3.77 -12.23
CA ALA A 113 -5.89 4.87 -11.85
C ALA A 113 -4.68 4.32 -11.08
N THR A 114 -3.61 5.12 -10.99
CA THR A 114 -2.45 4.79 -10.14
C THR A 114 -2.11 5.96 -9.22
N ILE A 115 -1.73 5.62 -8.00
CA ILE A 115 -1.23 6.58 -7.00
C ILE A 115 0.22 6.28 -6.62
N LYS A 116 0.89 7.27 -6.04
CA LYS A 116 2.19 7.09 -5.39
C LYS A 116 2.11 7.26 -3.88
N ASP A 117 2.87 6.44 -3.17
CA ASP A 117 3.14 6.63 -1.75
C ASP A 117 4.41 7.51 -1.53
N PRO A 118 4.81 7.80 -0.27
CA PRO A 118 5.96 8.65 0.03
C PRO A 118 7.32 8.10 -0.43
N ASP A 119 7.43 6.80 -0.69
CA ASP A 119 8.64 6.17 -1.25
C ASP A 119 8.60 6.12 -2.78
N GLY A 120 7.51 6.59 -3.40
CA GLY A 120 7.29 6.55 -4.83
C GLY A 120 6.76 5.20 -5.33
N ASN A 121 6.31 4.31 -4.42
CA ASN A 121 5.70 3.05 -4.82
C ASN A 121 4.43 3.32 -5.63
N VAL A 122 4.32 2.71 -6.81
CA VAL A 122 3.17 2.90 -7.72
C VAL A 122 2.12 1.85 -7.42
N ILE A 123 0.91 2.27 -7.06
CA ILE A 123 -0.16 1.39 -6.60
C ILE A 123 -1.38 1.57 -7.52
N GLY A 124 -1.88 0.46 -8.07
CA GLY A 124 -3.10 0.44 -8.88
C GLY A 124 -4.36 0.53 -8.03
N LEU A 125 -5.31 1.34 -8.51
CA LEU A 125 -6.69 1.41 -8.03
C LEU A 125 -7.62 0.94 -9.15
N HIS A 126 -8.56 0.06 -8.81
CA HIS A 126 -9.53 -0.49 -9.76
C HIS A 126 -10.95 -0.40 -9.21
N SER A 127 -11.91 -0.11 -10.09
CA SER A 127 -13.34 -0.32 -9.85
C SER A 127 -13.99 -0.86 -11.14
N ASP A 128 -15.12 -1.54 -11.01
CA ASP A 128 -15.89 -2.02 -12.17
C ASP A 128 -16.45 -0.85 -13.02
#